data_AF-A0A445EB55-F1
#
_entry.id   AF-A0A445EB55-F1
#
_cell.length_a   1.000
_cell.length_b   1.000
_cell.length_c   1.000
_cell.angle_alpha   90.00
_cell.angle_beta   90.00
_cell.angle_gamma   90.00
#
_symmetry.space_group_name_H-M   'P 1'
#
loop_
_entity.id
_entity.type
_entity.pdbx_description
1 polymer ?
#
loop_
_entity_poly.entity_id
_entity_poly.type
_entity_poly.pdbx_seq_one_letter_code
_entity_poly.pdbx_strand_id
1 'polypeptide(L)'
;MGLIFGKIAVETPKYEVVKSTQDYEIRKYAPSVVAQVTYDPSLPQFKGNKDGGFMVLANYIGALGNPQNTKPEKIAMTAPVITKDTTGEKIAMTAPVVTKDGSGGDGGEDGVVKEKVEKLKGCLERDGYKVIGDFLLARYNPPWTIPMFRTNEVMIPVE
;
A
#
# COMPACT_ATOMS: atom_id res chain seq x y z
N MET A 1 -22.90 -1.06 0.90
CA MET A 1 -23.25 0.20 1.59
C MET A 1 -22.02 1.10 1.50
N GLY A 2 -22.09 2.17 0.71
CA GLY A 2 -20.91 2.89 0.20
C GLY A 2 -20.24 3.79 1.23
N LEU A 3 -18.91 3.68 1.31
CA LEU A 3 -18.01 4.60 2.00
C LEU A 3 -17.94 5.91 1.21
N ILE A 4 -18.63 6.98 1.65
CA ILE A 4 -18.71 8.26 0.93
C ILE A 4 -17.87 9.38 1.60
N PHE A 5 -17.45 9.23 2.87
CA PHE A 5 -16.77 10.30 3.61
C PHE A 5 -15.62 9.82 4.52
N GLY A 6 -14.53 9.29 3.94
CA GLY A 6 -13.23 9.10 4.61
C GLY A 6 -13.16 8.16 5.83
N LYS A 7 -14.29 7.79 6.44
CA LYS A 7 -14.38 6.93 7.62
C LYS A 7 -14.03 5.50 7.25
N ILE A 8 -13.07 4.91 7.97
CA ILE A 8 -12.73 3.49 7.86
C ILE A 8 -13.77 2.71 8.68
N ALA A 9 -14.64 1.97 8.00
CA ALA A 9 -15.72 1.18 8.61
C ALA A 9 -15.49 -0.34 8.54
N VAL A 10 -14.32 -0.75 8.05
CA VAL A 10 -13.89 -2.14 7.92
C VAL A 10 -12.88 -2.47 9.01
N GLU A 11 -12.71 -3.76 9.29
CA GLU A 11 -11.73 -4.23 10.26
C GLU A 11 -10.30 -3.77 9.88
N THR A 12 -9.56 -3.29 10.87
CA THR A 12 -8.17 -2.87 10.75
C THR A 12 -7.24 -3.66 11.67
N PRO A 13 -5.97 -3.87 11.29
CA PRO A 13 -5.00 -4.51 12.16
C PRO A 13 -4.86 -3.76 13.48
N LYS A 14 -4.91 -4.49 14.59
CA LYS A 14 -4.66 -3.92 15.92
C LYS A 14 -3.17 -3.64 16.06
N TYR A 15 -2.85 -2.45 16.56
CA TYR A 15 -1.49 -2.03 16.85
C TYR A 15 -1.41 -1.27 18.17
N GLU A 16 -0.22 -1.26 18.75
CA GLU A 16 0.15 -0.43 19.89
C GLU A 16 1.09 0.67 19.42
N VAL A 17 0.84 1.91 19.85
CA VAL A 17 1.72 3.04 19.56
C VAL A 17 2.88 3.01 20.54
N VAL A 18 4.07 2.68 20.04
CA VAL A 18 5.31 2.64 20.83
C VAL A 18 5.89 4.04 21.00
N LYS A 19 5.86 4.85 19.93
CA LYS A 19 6.36 6.22 19.93
C LYS A 19 5.56 7.06 18.95
N SER A 20 5.17 8.27 19.36
CA SER A 20 4.55 9.26 18.50
C SER A 20 5.40 10.51 18.48
N THR A 21 5.73 11.01 17.29
CA THR A 21 6.44 12.27 17.09
C THR A 21 5.60 13.19 16.19
N GLN A 22 6.10 14.39 15.89
CA GLN A 22 5.44 15.28 14.93
C GLN A 22 5.57 14.81 13.47
N ASP A 23 6.62 14.03 13.16
CA ASP A 23 6.92 13.61 11.78
C ASP A 23 6.51 12.16 11.48
N TYR A 24 6.52 11.28 12.49
CA TYR A 24 6.26 9.85 12.34
C TYR A 24 5.72 9.18 13.62
N GLU A 25 5.15 8.00 13.44
CA GLU A 25 4.64 7.14 14.51
C GLU A 25 5.24 5.74 14.39
N ILE A 26 5.71 5.17 15.50
CA ILE A 26 6.16 3.78 15.58
C ILE A 26 5.02 2.95 16.15
N ARG A 27 4.51 2.03 15.32
CA ARG A 27 3.42 1.12 15.65
C ARG A 27 3.93 -0.31 15.74
N LYS A 28 3.59 -1.00 16.81
CA LYS A 28 3.83 -2.44 16.98
C LYS A 28 2.56 -3.19 16.64
N TYR A 29 2.61 -3.98 15.58
CA TYR A 29 1.49 -4.81 15.14
C TYR A 29 1.56 -6.20 15.80
N ALA A 30 0.41 -6.72 16.23
CA ALA A 30 0.32 -8.10 16.68
C ALA A 30 0.46 -9.06 15.48
N PRO A 31 0.98 -10.30 15.68
CA PRO A 31 1.03 -11.29 14.61
C PRO A 31 -0.36 -11.50 13.98
N SER A 32 -0.43 -11.36 12.65
CA SER A 32 -1.66 -11.47 11.88
C SER A 32 -1.46 -12.36 10.65
N VAL A 33 -2.53 -13.05 10.24
CA VAL A 33 -2.54 -13.82 8.98
C VAL A 33 -2.91 -12.90 7.84
N VAL A 34 -2.12 -12.92 6.77
CA VAL A 34 -2.35 -12.11 5.56
C VAL A 34 -2.43 -13.01 4.33
N ALA A 35 -3.36 -12.70 3.42
CA ALA A 35 -3.36 -13.26 2.08
C ALA A 35 -2.51 -12.34 1.19
N GLN A 36 -1.43 -12.87 0.62
CA GLN A 36 -0.51 -12.13 -0.24
C GLN A 36 -0.53 -12.69 -1.66
N VAL A 37 -0.44 -11.79 -2.63
CA VAL A 37 -0.18 -12.14 -4.02
C VAL A 37 1.06 -11.38 -4.50
N THR A 38 1.98 -12.10 -5.12
CA THR A 38 3.07 -11.47 -5.88
C THR A 38 2.54 -11.12 -7.25
N TYR A 39 2.59 -9.83 -7.59
CA TYR A 39 2.08 -9.30 -8.84
C TYR A 39 3.24 -8.75 -9.66
N ASP A 40 3.32 -9.20 -10.92
CA ASP A 40 4.25 -8.67 -11.91
C ASP A 40 3.47 -8.29 -13.17
N PRO A 41 3.35 -6.99 -13.49
CA PRO A 41 2.58 -6.50 -14.63
C PRO A 41 3.10 -7.02 -15.98
N SER A 42 4.36 -7.43 -16.04
CA SER A 42 5.00 -7.94 -17.27
C SER A 42 4.58 -9.36 -17.62
N LEU A 43 4.03 -10.11 -16.66
CA LEU A 43 3.64 -11.49 -16.89
C LEU A 43 2.35 -11.59 -17.73
N PRO A 44 2.25 -12.60 -18.63
CA PRO A 44 1.12 -12.74 -19.55
C PRO A 44 -0.26 -12.81 -18.88
N GLN A 45 -0.34 -13.37 -17.66
CA GLN A 45 -1.60 -13.50 -16.93
C GLN A 45 -2.19 -12.15 -16.49
N PHE A 46 -1.37 -11.11 -16.38
CA PHE A 46 -1.80 -9.80 -15.91
C PHE A 46 -2.01 -8.79 -17.03
N LYS A 47 -1.50 -9.05 -18.26
CA LYS A 47 -1.72 -8.22 -19.46
C LYS A 47 -1.52 -6.70 -19.22
N GLY A 48 -0.58 -6.33 -18.36
CA GLY A 48 -0.35 -4.92 -17.97
C GLY A 48 -1.46 -4.27 -17.12
N ASN A 49 -2.42 -5.04 -16.62
CA ASN A 49 -3.48 -4.54 -15.73
C ASN A 49 -2.91 -4.23 -14.35
N LYS A 50 -2.67 -2.94 -14.06
CA LYS A 50 -2.11 -2.42 -12.80
C LYS A 50 -2.89 -2.86 -11.55
N ASP A 51 -4.19 -3.13 -11.68
CA ASP A 51 -5.05 -3.58 -10.58
C ASP A 51 -5.16 -5.12 -10.48
N GLY A 52 -4.40 -5.85 -11.29
CA GLY A 52 -4.47 -7.31 -11.37
C GLY A 52 -4.24 -8.00 -10.03
N GLY A 53 -3.28 -7.52 -9.23
CA GLY A 53 -3.02 -8.05 -7.88
C GLY A 53 -4.20 -7.86 -6.93
N PHE A 54 -4.79 -6.66 -6.93
CA PHE A 54 -5.98 -6.37 -6.12
C PHE A 54 -7.16 -7.27 -6.50
N MET A 55 -7.39 -7.46 -7.80
CA MET A 55 -8.49 -8.28 -8.30
C MET A 55 -8.37 -9.75 -7.88
N VAL A 56 -7.14 -10.30 -7.82
CA VAL A 56 -6.91 -11.67 -7.30
C VAL A 56 -7.38 -11.77 -5.84
N LEU A 57 -6.98 -10.81 -4.99
CA LEU A 57 -7.38 -10.79 -3.59
C LEU A 57 -8.89 -10.55 -3.43
N ALA A 58 -9.47 -9.64 -4.21
CA ALA A 58 -10.90 -9.35 -4.20
C ALA A 58 -11.75 -10.57 -4.58
N ASN A 59 -11.30 -11.37 -5.55
CA ASN A 59 -11.95 -12.62 -5.93
C ASN A 59 -11.78 -13.71 -4.86
N TYR A 60 -10.60 -13.81 -4.24
CA TYR A 60 -10.35 -14.77 -3.16
C TYR A 60 -11.33 -14.59 -1.99
N ILE A 61 -11.55 -13.34 -1.56
CA ILE A 61 -12.46 -13.04 -0.44
C ILE A 61 -13.95 -12.99 -0.85
N GLY A 62 -14.24 -12.97 -2.16
CA GLY A 62 -15.61 -12.86 -2.68
C GLY A 62 -16.20 -11.44 -2.64
N ALA A 63 -15.36 -10.41 -2.72
CA ALA A 63 -15.80 -9.01 -2.72
C ALA A 63 -16.63 -8.64 -3.95
N LEU A 64 -16.35 -9.27 -5.10
CA LEU A 64 -17.02 -9.02 -6.38
C LEU A 64 -17.96 -10.15 -6.82
N GLY A 65 -18.20 -11.16 -5.96
CA GLY A 65 -19.02 -12.31 -6.34
C GLY A 65 -18.89 -13.50 -5.40
N ASN A 66 -18.85 -14.70 -5.97
CA ASN A 66 -18.59 -15.92 -5.20
C ASN A 66 -17.10 -16.00 -4.85
N PRO A 67 -16.74 -16.32 -3.60
CA PRO A 67 -15.36 -16.43 -3.17
C PRO A 67 -14.65 -17.57 -3.90
N GLN A 68 -13.42 -17.31 -4.33
CA GLN A 68 -12.55 -18.26 -5.04
C GLN A 68 -11.49 -18.85 -4.12
N ASN A 69 -11.90 -19.29 -2.93
CA ASN A 69 -11.08 -19.99 -1.95
C ASN A 69 -11.44 -21.48 -1.91
N THR A 70 -10.59 -22.29 -1.28
CA THR A 70 -10.74 -23.76 -1.25
C THR A 70 -12.05 -24.22 -0.61
N LYS A 71 -12.57 -23.44 0.34
CA LYS A 71 -13.92 -23.56 0.90
C LYS A 71 -14.65 -22.27 0.58
N PRO A 72 -15.65 -22.25 -0.33
CA PRO A 72 -16.36 -21.07 -0.81
C PRO A 72 -17.07 -20.22 0.26
N GLU A 73 -16.29 -19.63 1.15
CA GLU A 73 -16.74 -18.85 2.30
C GLU A 73 -16.35 -17.39 2.07
N LYS A 74 -17.31 -16.48 2.20
CA LYS A 74 -17.03 -15.06 2.03
C LYS A 74 -16.25 -14.55 3.22
N ILE A 75 -15.17 -13.83 2.94
CA ILE A 75 -14.36 -13.14 3.94
C ILE A 75 -14.71 -11.66 3.87
N ALA A 76 -14.93 -11.03 5.02
CA ALA A 76 -15.21 -9.60 5.08
C ALA A 76 -14.03 -8.80 4.52
N MET A 77 -14.30 -7.71 3.81
CA MET A 77 -13.23 -6.81 3.38
C MET A 77 -12.60 -6.11 4.58
N THR A 78 -11.28 -5.98 4.56
CA THR A 78 -10.46 -5.35 5.61
C THR A 78 -9.66 -4.19 5.03
N ALA A 79 -9.18 -3.30 5.89
CA ALA A 79 -8.24 -2.23 5.52
C ALA A 79 -7.03 -2.25 6.46
N PRO A 80 -5.86 -1.78 6.04
CA PRO A 80 -5.52 -1.31 4.69
C PRO A 80 -5.23 -2.46 3.72
N VAL A 81 -5.27 -2.16 2.42
CA VAL A 81 -4.59 -2.99 1.42
C VAL A 81 -3.13 -2.54 1.37
N ILE A 82 -2.21 -3.48 1.55
CA ILE A 82 -0.78 -3.20 1.62
C ILE A 82 -0.14 -3.57 0.29
N THR A 83 0.50 -2.59 -0.33
CA THR A 83 1.40 -2.82 -1.46
C THR A 83 2.85 -2.75 -0.96
N LYS A 84 3.61 -3.79 -1.24
CA LYS A 84 5.06 -3.81 -1.02
C LYS A 84 5.73 -3.70 -2.38
N ASP A 85 6.38 -2.57 -2.64
CA ASP A 85 7.20 -2.44 -3.84
C ASP A 85 8.57 -3.09 -3.58
N THR A 86 8.82 -4.21 -4.27
CA THR A 86 10.14 -4.85 -4.34
C THR A 86 10.95 -4.35 -5.54
N THR A 87 10.47 -3.33 -6.25
CA THR A 87 11.26 -2.67 -7.29
C THR A 87 12.40 -1.95 -6.59
N GLY A 88 13.53 -2.64 -6.50
CA GLY A 88 14.80 -2.10 -6.08
C GLY A 88 15.09 -0.77 -6.77
N GLU A 89 15.85 0.07 -6.07
CA GLU A 89 16.26 1.38 -6.50
C GLU A 89 16.53 1.42 -8.01
N LYS A 90 15.72 2.17 -8.75
CA LYS A 90 16.19 2.71 -10.01
C LYS A 90 17.13 3.85 -9.64
N ILE A 91 18.40 3.51 -9.34
CA ILE A 91 19.46 4.52 -9.29
C ILE A 91 19.62 5.04 -10.72
N ALA A 92 18.90 6.11 -11.04
CA ALA A 92 19.21 6.92 -12.21
C ALA A 92 20.30 7.91 -11.80
N MET A 93 21.56 7.46 -11.83
CA MET A 93 22.68 8.40 -11.86
C MET A 93 22.67 9.14 -13.20
N THR A 94 22.74 10.47 -13.09
CA THR A 94 23.07 11.49 -14.12
C THR A 94 21.99 11.89 -15.14
N ALA A 95 21.49 13.11 -14.91
CA ALA A 95 20.95 14.09 -15.87
C ALA A 95 19.56 13.81 -16.52
N PRO A 96 18.81 14.89 -16.86
CA PRO A 96 17.36 14.90 -16.77
C PRO A 96 16.71 14.26 -18.00
N VAL A 97 15.72 13.40 -17.75
CA VAL A 97 14.74 13.04 -18.78
C VAL A 97 13.36 13.31 -18.22
N VAL A 98 12.76 14.39 -18.72
CA VAL A 98 11.32 14.57 -18.71
C VAL A 98 10.74 13.50 -19.62
N THR A 99 10.33 12.37 -19.06
CA THR A 99 9.45 11.42 -19.75
C THR A 99 8.02 11.76 -19.41
N LYS A 100 7.42 12.57 -20.28
CA LYS A 100 5.97 12.61 -20.48
C LYS A 100 5.64 11.43 -21.38
N ASP A 101 5.29 10.28 -20.80
CA ASP A 101 4.58 9.23 -21.51
C ASP A 101 3.29 8.89 -20.77
N GLY A 102 2.18 9.24 -21.42
CA GLY A 102 0.84 9.01 -20.95
C GLY A 102 0.38 7.59 -21.26
N SER A 103 -0.05 6.89 -20.22
CA SER A 103 -1.26 6.07 -20.28
C SER A 103 -1.97 6.22 -18.94
N GLY A 104 -3.17 6.79 -19.02
CA GLY A 104 -3.89 7.50 -17.96
C GLY A 104 -4.02 6.76 -16.63
N GLY A 105 -3.78 7.51 -15.55
CA GLY A 105 -4.05 7.12 -14.17
C GLY A 105 -2.91 7.54 -13.22
N ASP A 106 -3.05 8.74 -12.64
CA ASP A 106 -2.42 9.18 -11.39
C ASP A 106 -0.88 9.18 -11.28
N GLY A 107 -0.21 10.01 -12.09
CA GLY A 107 1.25 10.24 -11.98
C GLY A 107 1.67 11.16 -10.82
N GLY A 108 0.74 11.58 -9.95
CA GLY A 108 1.04 12.42 -8.78
C GLY A 108 1.41 11.61 -7.54
N GLU A 109 0.77 10.45 -7.35
CA GLU A 109 0.97 9.63 -6.15
C GLU A 109 2.39 9.06 -6.05
N ASP A 110 2.97 8.56 -7.15
CA ASP A 110 4.31 7.94 -7.13
C ASP A 110 5.43 8.89 -6.71
N GLY A 111 5.36 10.16 -7.13
CA GLY A 111 6.33 11.18 -6.74
C GLY A 111 6.21 11.57 -5.27
N VAL A 112 4.97 11.78 -4.80
CA VAL A 112 4.68 12.14 -3.42
C VAL A 112 5.05 10.98 -2.47
N VAL A 113 4.78 9.73 -2.84
CA VAL A 113 5.15 8.56 -2.04
C VAL A 113 6.67 8.49 -1.86
N LYS A 114 7.45 8.68 -2.92
CA LYS A 114 8.92 8.68 -2.84
C LYS A 114 9.45 9.77 -1.89
N GLU A 115 8.96 11.00 -2.03
CA GLU A 115 9.33 12.11 -1.14
C GLU A 115 9.03 11.79 0.33
N LYS A 116 7.85 11.22 0.61
CA LYS A 116 7.46 10.82 1.97
C LYS A 116 8.32 9.68 2.51
N VAL A 117 8.68 8.69 1.68
CA VAL A 117 9.58 7.59 2.04
C VAL A 117 10.95 8.14 2.43
N GLU A 118 11.53 9.01 1.61
CA GLU A 118 12.85 9.63 1.88
C GLU A 118 12.82 10.48 3.16
N LYS A 119 11.79 11.31 3.33
CA LYS A 119 11.60 12.10 4.56
C LYS A 119 11.52 11.18 5.79
N LEU A 120 10.72 10.11 5.71
CA LEU A 120 10.54 9.18 6.82
C LEU A 120 11.85 8.46 7.16
N LYS A 121 12.60 7.98 6.16
CA LYS A 121 13.93 7.37 6.36
C LYS A 121 14.88 8.33 7.07
N GLY A 122 14.97 9.58 6.61
CA GLY A 122 15.82 10.59 7.25
C GLY A 122 15.44 10.87 8.71
N CYS A 123 14.13 10.91 9.04
CA CYS A 123 13.67 11.05 10.42
C CYS A 123 14.01 9.83 11.28
N LEU A 124 13.89 8.62 10.74
CA LEU A 124 14.20 7.37 11.45
C LEU A 124 15.71 7.25 11.73
N GLU A 125 16.56 7.53 10.74
CA GLU A 125 18.02 7.50 10.86
C GLU A 125 18.53 8.55 11.85
N ARG A 126 18.00 9.78 11.80
CA ARG A 126 18.30 10.85 12.77
C ARG A 126 18.04 10.41 14.21
N ASP A 127 16.96 9.67 14.40
CA ASP A 127 16.52 9.21 15.72
C ASP A 127 17.15 7.85 16.12
N GLY A 128 18.03 7.30 15.27
CA GLY A 128 18.83 6.11 15.55
C GLY A 128 18.13 4.77 15.26
N TYR A 129 17.00 4.77 14.55
CA TYR A 129 16.31 3.54 14.16
C TYR A 129 16.92 2.93 12.90
N LYS A 130 17.04 1.61 12.88
CA LYS A 130 17.55 0.87 11.72
C LYS A 130 16.39 0.34 10.89
N VAL A 131 16.35 0.75 9.63
CA VAL A 131 15.33 0.30 8.66
C VAL A 131 15.62 -1.15 8.25
N ILE A 132 14.61 -2.02 8.38
CA ILE A 132 14.67 -3.44 8.02
C ILE A 132 13.68 -3.76 6.88
N GLY A 133 14.12 -3.51 5.65
CA GLY A 133 13.40 -3.91 4.44
C GLY A 133 12.73 -2.77 3.68
N ASP A 134 11.88 -3.15 2.72
CA ASP A 134 11.24 -2.22 1.79
C ASP A 134 10.08 -1.47 2.45
N PHE A 135 9.75 -0.29 1.89
CA PHE A 135 8.58 0.46 2.33
C PHE A 135 7.29 -0.28 1.94
N LEU A 136 6.26 -0.05 2.73
CA LEU A 136 4.91 -0.55 2.52
C LEU A 136 3.98 0.64 2.33
N LEU A 137 3.17 0.61 1.29
CA LEU A 137 2.11 1.59 1.06
C LEU A 137 0.77 1.01 1.54
N ALA A 138 0.24 1.56 2.62
CA ALA A 138 -1.03 1.17 3.20
C ALA A 138 -2.16 2.10 2.68
N ARG A 139 -3.06 1.54 1.87
CA ARG A 139 -4.22 2.25 1.32
C ARG A 139 -5.47 1.86 2.11
N TYR A 140 -6.04 2.81 2.84
CA TYR A 140 -7.21 2.57 3.69
C TYR A 140 -8.52 2.80 2.95
N ASN A 141 -8.52 3.75 2.02
CA ASN A 141 -9.72 4.17 1.34
C ASN A 141 -9.87 3.45 0.00
N PRO A 142 -11.11 3.09 -0.35
CA PRO A 142 -11.39 2.49 -1.65
C PRO A 142 -11.23 3.50 -2.79
N PRO A 143 -11.04 3.04 -4.04
CA PRO A 143 -10.73 3.89 -5.19
C PRO A 143 -11.80 4.96 -5.49
N TRP A 144 -13.07 4.71 -5.14
CA TRP A 144 -14.18 5.66 -5.30
C TRP A 144 -14.21 6.79 -4.25
N THR A 145 -13.33 6.76 -3.25
CA THR A 145 -13.21 7.87 -2.28
C THR A 145 -12.55 9.07 -2.96
N ILE A 146 -13.15 10.26 -2.78
CA ILE A 146 -12.62 11.52 -3.31
C ILE A 146 -11.16 11.69 -2.86
N PRO A 147 -10.21 12.02 -3.77
CA PRO A 147 -8.78 12.07 -3.46
C PRO A 147 -8.41 12.90 -2.22
N MET A 148 -9.06 14.04 -1.99
CA MET A 148 -8.78 14.89 -0.82
C MET A 148 -9.18 14.28 0.53
N PHE A 149 -10.01 13.24 0.53
CA PHE A 149 -10.43 12.52 1.74
C PHE A 149 -9.80 11.13 1.84
N ARG A 150 -8.80 10.81 0.99
CA ARG A 150 -8.05 9.57 1.10
C ARG A 150 -6.98 9.70 2.18
N THR A 151 -6.90 8.67 3.00
CA THR A 151 -5.86 8.43 3.99
C THR A 151 -5.02 7.27 3.48
N ASN A 152 -3.78 7.60 3.13
CA ASN A 152 -2.75 6.64 2.75
C ASN A 152 -1.57 6.81 3.71
N GLU A 153 -0.94 5.71 4.08
CA GLU A 153 0.22 5.72 4.97
C GLU A 153 1.41 5.04 4.29
N VAL A 154 2.60 5.59 4.52
CA VAL A 154 3.87 4.95 4.18
C VAL A 154 4.43 4.36 5.46
N MET A 155 4.70 3.06 5.44
CA MET A 155 5.26 2.33 6.58
C MET A 155 6.62 1.77 6.21
N ILE A 156 7.57 1.85 7.14
CA ILE A 156 8.90 1.27 6.97
C ILE A 156 9.15 0.36 8.18
N PRO A 157 9.44 -0.93 7.98
CA PRO A 157 9.75 -1.81 9.10
C PRO A 157 11.09 -1.40 9.73
N VAL A 158 11.17 -1.41 11.06
CA VAL A 158 12.35 -0.98 11.84
C VAL A 158 12.73 -2.02 12.91
N GLU A 159 14.02 -2.10 13.24
CA GLU A 159 14.60 -2.95 14.31
C GLU A 159 14.60 -2.25 15.67
#